data_AF-A0A8I3Q691-F1
#
_entry.id   AF-A0A8I3Q691-F1
#
_cell.length_a   1.000
_cell.length_b   1.000
_cell.length_c   1.000
_cell.angle_alpha   90.00
_cell.angle_beta   90.00
_cell.angle_gamma   90.00
#
_symmetry.space_group_name_H-M   'P 1'
#
loop_
_entity.id
_entity.type
_entity.pdbx_description
1 polymer ?
#
loop_
_entity_poly.entity_id
_entity_poly.type
_entity_poly.pdbx_seq_one_letter_code
_entity_poly.pdbx_strand_id
1 'polypeptide(L)'
;MLGARGGHGCERPESAGGRAGRAGHLLEVRPGLYLGGAAAVAEPGLLREAGITAVLAVDSEEPDLTAGAGTEGLRRLFVRALDEPETDLLSHLDRCAAFIGQARAEGRAVLVHCHAGVSRSVAVVTAFMMKTDQLTFEKAYESLQTIKPEAKRLQKSIQLLCPKCNAKLGSFNWYGEQCSCGRWITPAFQIHKNRVDEMKMLPVLGSQTRKI
;
A
#
# COMPACT_ATOMS: atom_id res chain seq x y z
N MET A 1 -14.07 16.94 71.10
CA MET A 1 -14.40 15.98 70.03
C MET A 1 -13.93 16.60 68.72
N LEU A 2 -12.76 16.22 68.21
CA LEU A 2 -12.57 15.22 67.12
C LEU A 2 -13.24 15.72 65.82
N GLY A 3 -12.62 15.87 64.66
CA GLY A 3 -11.38 15.32 64.10
C GLY A 3 -11.59 15.24 62.57
N ALA A 4 -10.52 15.35 61.79
CA ALA A 4 -10.52 15.50 60.32
C ALA A 4 -10.65 14.17 59.53
N ARG A 5 -10.87 14.29 58.20
CA ARG A 5 -10.35 13.50 57.04
C ARG A 5 -11.32 12.68 56.17
N GLY A 6 -11.02 12.69 54.86
CA GLY A 6 -11.31 11.66 53.85
C GLY A 6 -12.42 12.04 52.86
N GLY A 7 -12.24 12.21 51.54
CA GLY A 7 -11.21 11.73 50.63
C GLY A 7 -11.69 10.48 49.87
N HIS A 8 -12.49 10.64 48.83
CA HIS A 8 -12.76 9.58 47.84
C HIS A 8 -12.61 10.12 46.43
N GLY A 9 -11.47 9.78 45.83
CA GLY A 9 -11.14 10.04 44.44
C GLY A 9 -11.94 9.14 43.51
N CYS A 10 -12.40 9.71 42.40
CA CYS A 10 -12.83 8.95 41.24
C CYS A 10 -11.59 8.77 40.34
N GLU A 11 -11.06 7.56 40.33
CA GLU A 11 -9.92 7.18 39.48
C GLU A 11 -10.35 7.23 38.01
N ARG A 12 -9.61 8.02 37.22
CA ARG A 12 -9.75 8.10 35.78
C ARG A 12 -9.13 6.84 35.16
N PRO A 13 -9.77 6.20 34.15
CA PRO A 13 -9.10 5.16 33.39
C PRO A 13 -7.90 5.77 32.67
N GLU A 14 -6.75 5.14 32.88
CA GLU A 14 -5.48 5.46 32.23
C GLU A 14 -5.61 5.22 30.72
N SER A 15 -5.86 6.31 29.98
CA SER A 15 -5.71 6.33 28.54
C SER A 15 -4.22 6.16 28.23
N ALA A 16 -3.86 5.00 27.68
CA ALA A 16 -2.56 4.76 27.07
C ALA A 16 -2.27 5.88 26.06
N GLY A 17 -1.44 6.83 26.48
CA GLY A 17 -1.09 8.01 25.72
C GLY A 17 -0.37 7.60 24.45
N GLY A 18 -1.02 7.82 23.30
CA GLY A 18 -0.37 7.78 22.01
C GLY A 18 0.84 8.70 22.03
N ARG A 19 2.03 8.12 21.86
CA ARG A 19 3.27 8.87 21.65
C ARG A 19 3.17 9.52 20.26
N ALA A 20 2.73 10.78 20.24
CA ALA A 20 2.94 11.68 19.11
C ALA A 20 4.45 11.95 18.98
N GLY A 21 5.15 11.10 18.23
CA GLY A 21 6.57 11.22 17.94
C GLY A 21 6.84 12.30 16.88
N ARG A 22 7.72 13.24 17.23
CA ARG A 22 8.42 14.25 16.40
C ARG A 22 8.15 14.21 14.88
N ALA A 23 7.21 15.08 14.48
CA ALA A 23 7.07 15.84 13.25
C ALA A 23 7.70 15.31 11.94
N GLY A 24 6.88 14.61 11.14
CA GLY A 24 6.83 14.79 9.68
C GLY A 24 7.53 13.74 8.81
N HIS A 25 8.43 12.92 9.36
CA HIS A 25 9.24 12.01 8.53
C HIS A 25 8.72 10.57 8.53
N LEU A 26 8.12 10.12 9.63
CA LEU A 26 7.62 8.77 9.83
C LEU A 26 6.18 8.83 10.38
N LEU A 27 5.24 8.24 9.66
CA LEU A 27 3.82 8.23 10.01
C LEU A 27 3.33 6.80 10.19
N GLU A 28 2.81 6.47 11.37
CA GLU A 28 2.17 5.17 11.60
C GLU A 28 0.77 5.16 10.97
N VAL A 29 0.60 4.38 9.91
CA VAL A 29 -0.69 4.22 9.22
C VAL A 29 -1.54 3.17 9.93
N ARG A 30 -0.89 2.11 10.43
CA ARG A 30 -1.48 1.03 11.23
C ARG A 30 -0.44 0.49 12.20
N PRO A 31 -0.86 -0.26 13.24
CA PRO A 31 0.08 -0.95 14.12
C PRO A 31 1.18 -1.69 13.34
N GLY A 32 2.41 -1.22 13.49
CA GLY A 32 3.60 -1.76 12.84
C GLY A 32 3.74 -1.50 11.34
N LEU A 33 2.97 -0.56 10.76
CA LEU A 33 3.08 -0.13 9.37
C LEU A 33 3.26 1.39 9.31
N TYR A 34 4.44 1.81 8.87
CA TYR A 34 4.86 3.19 8.78
C TYR A 34 5.01 3.63 7.34
N LEU A 35 4.70 4.89 7.08
CA LEU A 35 4.86 5.58 5.81
C LEU A 35 5.77 6.79 6.00
N GLY A 36 6.76 6.96 5.13
CA GLY A 36 7.71 8.07 5.26
C GLY A 36 8.35 8.52 3.94
N GLY A 37 9.20 9.54 4.05
CA GLY A 37 10.11 10.00 2.99
C GLY A 37 11.55 9.51 3.19
N ALA A 38 12.46 9.90 2.31
CA ALA A 38 13.87 9.51 2.37
C ALA A 38 14.57 9.98 3.67
N ALA A 39 14.13 11.08 4.25
CA ALA A 39 14.62 11.55 5.56
C ALA A 39 14.43 10.52 6.68
N ALA A 40 13.38 9.69 6.62
CA ALA A 40 13.11 8.66 7.63
C ALA A 40 14.15 7.54 7.66
N VAL A 41 14.80 7.29 6.53
CA VAL A 41 15.85 6.26 6.41
C VAL A 41 17.26 6.82 6.53
N ALA A 42 17.43 8.13 6.34
CA ALA A 42 18.71 8.82 6.54
C ALA A 42 19.13 8.90 8.03
N GLU A 43 18.19 8.66 8.96
CA GLU A 43 18.42 8.68 10.40
C GLU A 43 18.14 7.30 11.03
N PRO A 44 19.17 6.43 11.19
CA PRO A 44 18.99 5.08 11.75
C PRO A 44 18.36 5.06 13.16
N GLY A 45 18.52 6.14 13.94
CA GLY A 45 17.89 6.29 15.24
C GLY A 45 16.36 6.23 15.18
N LEU A 46 15.75 6.87 14.17
CA LEU A 46 14.29 6.88 14.00
C LEU A 46 13.74 5.47 13.73
N LEU A 47 14.44 4.69 12.91
CA LEU A 47 14.05 3.30 12.62
C LEU A 47 14.09 2.45 13.89
N ARG A 48 15.15 2.60 14.69
CA ARG A 48 15.33 1.84 15.95
C ARG A 48 14.30 2.23 17.01
N GLU A 49 14.06 3.53 17.20
CA GLU A 49 13.07 4.04 18.17
C GLU A 49 11.65 3.59 17.84
N ALA A 50 11.33 3.51 16.54
CA ALA A 50 10.04 3.00 16.06
C ALA A 50 9.99 1.45 15.97
N GLY A 51 11.08 0.75 16.30
CA GLY A 51 11.16 -0.72 16.22
C GLY A 51 11.09 -1.28 14.79
N ILE A 52 11.34 -0.45 13.78
CA ILE A 52 11.28 -0.83 12.37
C ILE A 52 12.43 -1.79 12.07
N THR A 53 12.07 -2.98 11.58
CA THR A 53 13.02 -4.02 11.18
C THR A 53 12.83 -4.51 9.74
N ALA A 54 11.93 -3.86 8.99
CA ALA A 54 11.74 -4.07 7.57
C ALA A 54 11.53 -2.74 6.83
N VAL A 55 12.21 -2.54 5.70
CA VAL A 55 12.14 -1.31 4.90
C VAL A 55 11.81 -1.65 3.45
N LEU A 56 10.75 -1.04 2.93
CA LEU A 56 10.34 -1.05 1.54
C LEU A 56 10.58 0.33 0.92
N ALA A 57 11.57 0.42 0.04
CA ALA A 57 11.93 1.62 -0.68
C ALA A 57 11.33 1.59 -2.09
N VAL A 58 10.58 2.64 -2.45
CA VAL A 58 10.01 2.82 -3.79
C VAL A 58 10.53 4.14 -4.36
N ASP A 59 11.71 4.11 -4.97
CA ASP A 59 12.40 5.32 -5.39
C ASP A 59 13.17 5.20 -6.71
N SER A 60 13.76 6.30 -7.20
CA SER A 60 14.65 6.28 -8.36
C SER A 60 15.97 5.57 -8.06
N GLU A 61 16.44 5.70 -6.83
CA GLU A 61 17.73 5.17 -6.36
C GLU A 61 17.53 4.38 -5.07
N GLU A 62 18.32 3.33 -4.91
CA GLU A 62 18.28 2.53 -3.69
C GLU A 62 18.93 3.33 -2.55
N PRO A 63 18.28 3.45 -1.38
CA PRO A 63 18.87 4.18 -0.27
C PRO A 63 20.12 3.46 0.25
N ASP A 64 21.17 4.21 0.54
CA ASP A 64 22.36 3.67 1.20
C ASP A 64 22.06 3.39 2.68
N LEU A 65 21.69 2.13 2.95
CA LEU A 65 21.43 1.63 4.30
C LEU A 65 22.58 0.76 4.81
N THR A 66 23.70 0.74 4.08
CA THR A 66 24.85 -0.14 4.34
C THR A 66 25.83 0.43 5.36
N ALA A 67 25.76 1.72 5.69
CA ALA A 67 26.81 2.42 6.44
C ALA A 67 26.48 2.82 7.91
N GLY A 68 25.31 2.45 8.46
CA GLY A 68 24.86 2.91 9.78
C GLY A 68 24.82 1.84 10.88
N ALA A 69 25.40 2.12 12.05
CA ALA A 69 25.18 1.32 13.26
C ALA A 69 23.68 1.30 13.63
N GLY A 70 23.00 0.18 13.34
CA GLY A 70 21.54 0.06 13.55
C GLY A 70 20.75 -0.52 12.39
N THR A 71 21.38 -0.82 11.25
CA THR A 71 20.73 -1.48 10.11
C THR A 71 20.97 -2.99 10.02
N GLU A 72 21.66 -3.57 11.01
CA GLU A 72 21.91 -5.01 11.12
C GLU A 72 20.60 -5.78 11.25
N GLY A 73 20.39 -6.78 10.37
CA GLY A 73 19.17 -7.60 10.36
C GLY A 73 17.93 -6.92 9.75
N LEU A 74 18.07 -5.74 9.13
CA LEU A 74 16.98 -5.11 8.39
C LEU A 74 16.62 -5.94 7.15
N ARG A 75 15.35 -6.36 7.09
CA ARG A 75 14.77 -6.92 5.88
C ARG A 75 14.49 -5.79 4.90
N ARG A 76 14.94 -5.90 3.66
CA ARG A 76 14.86 -4.82 2.68
C ARG A 76 14.21 -5.28 1.39
N LEU A 77 13.41 -4.40 0.79
CA LEU A 77 12.95 -4.52 -0.58
C LEU A 77 13.06 -3.15 -1.24
N PHE A 78 13.75 -3.10 -2.38
CA PHE A 78 13.82 -1.93 -3.23
C PHE A 78 13.02 -2.16 -4.52
N VAL A 79 12.21 -1.17 -4.89
CA VAL A 79 11.48 -1.11 -6.15
C VAL A 79 11.85 0.20 -6.83
N ARG A 80 12.54 0.09 -7.97
CA ARG A 80 12.88 1.24 -8.78
C ARG A 80 11.62 1.80 -9.45
N ALA A 81 11.25 3.03 -9.13
CA ALA A 81 10.09 3.70 -9.71
C ALA A 81 10.27 5.22 -9.65
N LEU A 82 10.11 5.94 -10.76
CA LEU A 82 10.03 7.40 -10.78
C LEU A 82 8.65 7.88 -10.34
N ASP A 83 8.54 9.12 -9.86
CA ASP A 83 7.25 9.73 -9.48
C ASP A 83 6.54 10.32 -10.71
N GLU A 84 6.39 9.48 -11.73
CA GLU A 84 5.86 9.85 -13.05
C GLU A 84 4.72 8.90 -13.43
N PRO A 85 3.67 9.38 -14.11
CA PRO A 85 2.51 8.56 -14.45
C PRO A 85 2.84 7.38 -15.39
N GLU A 86 3.91 7.49 -16.18
CA GLU A 86 4.39 6.45 -17.10
C GLU A 86 5.10 5.30 -16.37
N THR A 87 5.57 5.52 -15.14
CA THR A 87 6.35 4.52 -14.40
C THR A 87 5.51 3.29 -14.05
N ASP A 88 6.10 2.10 -14.23
CA ASP A 88 5.43 0.84 -13.91
C ASP A 88 5.47 0.42 -12.44
N LEU A 89 4.73 1.14 -11.59
CA LEU A 89 4.55 0.73 -10.19
C LEU A 89 3.55 -0.43 -10.02
N LEU A 90 2.60 -0.58 -10.96
CA LEU A 90 1.50 -1.54 -10.85
C LEU A 90 2.01 -2.98 -10.75
N SER A 91 2.90 -3.35 -11.67
CA SER A 91 3.47 -4.72 -11.75
C SER A 91 4.26 -5.10 -10.49
N HIS A 92 4.57 -4.13 -9.62
CA HIS A 92 5.27 -4.36 -8.37
C HIS A 92 4.35 -4.40 -7.15
N LEU A 93 3.08 -3.96 -7.25
CA LEU A 93 2.19 -3.85 -6.08
C LEU A 93 1.98 -5.18 -5.35
N ASP A 94 1.86 -6.29 -6.08
CA ASP A 94 1.71 -7.61 -5.46
C ASP A 94 2.97 -8.03 -4.68
N ARG A 95 4.15 -7.75 -5.24
CA ARG A 95 5.44 -8.01 -4.57
C ARG A 95 5.59 -7.15 -3.33
N CYS A 96 5.23 -5.86 -3.43
CA CYS A 96 5.24 -4.92 -2.30
C CYS A 96 4.29 -5.37 -1.20
N ALA A 97 3.05 -5.72 -1.55
CA ALA A 97 2.05 -6.17 -0.58
C ALA A 97 2.45 -7.49 0.10
N ALA A 98 3.05 -8.42 -0.64
CA ALA A 98 3.59 -9.65 -0.09
C ALA A 98 4.73 -9.39 0.91
N PHE A 99 5.66 -8.48 0.59
CA PHE A 99 6.72 -8.08 1.50
C PHE A 99 6.17 -7.50 2.81
N ILE A 100 5.24 -6.54 2.70
CA ILE A 100 4.61 -5.92 3.88
C ILE A 100 3.87 -6.97 4.71
N GLY A 101 3.08 -7.84 4.06
CA GLY A 101 2.31 -8.89 4.72
C GLY A 101 3.19 -9.90 5.46
N GLN A 102 4.26 -10.38 4.82
CA GLN A 102 5.20 -11.33 5.43
C GLN A 102 5.94 -10.71 6.61
N ALA A 103 6.49 -9.49 6.45
CA ALA A 103 7.20 -8.82 7.53
C ALA A 103 6.28 -8.60 8.75
N ARG A 104 5.04 -8.17 8.53
CA ARG A 104 4.06 -8.00 9.61
C ARG A 104 3.65 -9.33 10.26
N ALA A 105 3.52 -10.41 9.49
CA ALA A 105 3.24 -11.74 10.02
C ALA A 105 4.38 -12.29 10.91
N GLU A 106 5.62 -11.87 10.65
CA GLU A 106 6.79 -12.14 11.49
C GLU A 106 6.89 -11.20 12.72
N GLY A 107 5.90 -10.32 12.95
CA GLY A 107 5.90 -9.36 14.05
C GLY A 107 6.84 -8.17 13.85
N ARG A 108 7.31 -7.93 12.62
CA ARG A 108 8.19 -6.80 12.30
C ARG A 108 7.38 -5.53 12.03
N ALA A 109 7.85 -4.39 12.54
CA ALA A 109 7.40 -3.10 12.04
C ALA A 109 8.05 -2.80 10.68
N VAL A 110 7.23 -2.31 9.74
CA VAL A 110 7.58 -2.08 8.34
C VAL A 110 7.51 -0.59 8.02
N LEU A 111 8.55 -0.03 7.41
CA LEU A 111 8.52 1.28 6.79
C LEU A 111 8.37 1.15 5.27
N VAL A 112 7.36 1.81 4.70
CA VAL A 112 7.22 2.03 3.26
C VAL A 112 7.56 3.48 2.96
N HIS A 113 8.60 3.72 2.17
CA HIS A 113 9.01 5.09 1.84
C HIS A 113 9.28 5.27 0.34
N CYS A 114 9.24 6.54 -0.07
CA CYS A 114 9.79 7.03 -1.33
C CYS A 114 10.59 8.30 -1.03
N HIS A 115 10.80 9.17 -2.00
CA HIS A 115 11.57 10.40 -1.78
C HIS A 115 10.89 11.36 -0.79
N ALA A 116 9.69 11.84 -1.13
CA ALA A 116 8.93 12.76 -0.27
C ALA A 116 7.95 12.04 0.68
N GLY A 117 7.68 10.76 0.44
CA GLY A 117 6.64 10.02 1.15
C GLY A 117 5.22 10.38 0.72
N VAL A 118 5.02 10.96 -0.46
CA VAL A 118 3.74 11.60 -0.82
C VAL A 118 2.93 10.84 -1.89
N SER A 119 3.59 10.11 -2.80
CA SER A 119 2.93 9.58 -4.00
C SER A 119 3.18 8.08 -4.18
N ARG A 120 4.40 7.67 -4.54
CA ARG A 120 4.77 6.25 -4.73
C ARG A 120 4.54 5.37 -3.49
N SER A 121 5.02 5.80 -2.31
CA SER A 121 4.81 5.08 -1.06
C SER A 121 3.33 5.05 -0.65
N VAL A 122 2.61 6.16 -0.86
CA VAL A 122 1.17 6.25 -0.66
C VAL A 122 0.42 5.25 -1.53
N ALA A 123 0.78 5.12 -2.81
CA ALA A 123 0.15 4.16 -3.72
C ALA A 123 0.36 2.71 -3.24
N VAL A 124 1.57 2.37 -2.79
CA VAL A 124 1.85 1.03 -2.25
C VAL A 124 1.07 0.75 -0.96
N VAL A 125 1.06 1.69 -0.02
CA VAL A 125 0.32 1.51 1.24
C VAL A 125 -1.19 1.43 0.98
N THR A 126 -1.71 2.27 0.09
CA THR A 126 -3.13 2.24 -0.31
C THR A 126 -3.49 0.89 -0.92
N ALA A 127 -2.67 0.39 -1.86
CA ALA A 127 -2.89 -0.91 -2.48
C ALA A 127 -2.82 -2.06 -1.47
N PHE A 128 -1.90 -1.99 -0.50
CA PHE A 128 -1.83 -2.96 0.59
C PHE A 128 -3.11 -2.96 1.42
N MET A 129 -3.59 -1.78 1.84
CA MET A 129 -4.83 -1.64 2.63
C MET A 129 -6.06 -2.17 1.86
N MET A 130 -6.17 -1.87 0.57
CA MET A 130 -7.23 -2.41 -0.29
C MET A 130 -7.20 -3.94 -0.31
N LYS A 131 -6.00 -4.52 -0.46
CA LYS A 131 -5.81 -5.97 -0.56
C LYS A 131 -6.09 -6.70 0.76
N THR A 132 -5.65 -6.16 1.90
CA THR A 132 -5.77 -6.84 3.19
C THR A 132 -7.11 -6.61 3.88
N ASP A 133 -7.73 -5.45 3.68
CA ASP A 133 -8.92 -5.05 4.42
C ASP A 133 -10.18 -5.02 3.56
N GLN A 134 -10.05 -5.43 2.29
CA GLN A 134 -11.15 -5.42 1.32
C GLN A 134 -11.80 -4.03 1.19
N LEU A 135 -10.99 -2.98 1.39
CA LEU A 135 -11.42 -1.60 1.22
C LEU A 135 -11.43 -1.23 -0.27
N THR A 136 -12.39 -0.38 -0.65
CA THR A 136 -12.28 0.31 -1.93
C THR A 136 -11.10 1.28 -1.88
N PHE A 137 -10.62 1.70 -3.04
CA PHE A 137 -9.56 2.71 -3.10
C PHE A 137 -9.94 3.97 -2.33
N GLU A 138 -11.18 4.46 -2.49
CA GLU A 138 -11.65 5.70 -1.88
C GLU A 138 -11.51 5.60 -0.36
N LYS A 139 -12.02 4.53 0.24
CA LYS A 139 -11.92 4.32 1.69
C LYS A 139 -10.49 4.18 2.18
N ALA A 140 -9.66 3.43 1.46
CA ALA A 140 -8.26 3.23 1.84
C ALA A 140 -7.47 4.55 1.75
N TYR A 141 -7.68 5.32 0.68
CA TYR A 141 -7.01 6.58 0.43
C TYR A 141 -7.49 7.69 1.37
N GLU A 142 -8.81 7.82 1.59
CA GLU A 142 -9.38 8.75 2.56
C GLU A 142 -8.85 8.48 3.97
N SER A 143 -8.79 7.22 4.40
CA SER A 143 -8.20 6.83 5.67
C SER A 143 -6.73 7.22 5.80
N LEU A 144 -6.01 7.32 4.68
CA LEU A 144 -4.61 7.74 4.68
C LEU A 144 -4.50 9.26 4.63
N GLN A 145 -5.41 9.95 3.95
CA GLN A 145 -5.46 11.42 3.90
C GLN A 145 -5.85 12.06 5.24
N THR A 146 -6.65 11.39 6.07
CA THR A 146 -7.00 11.91 7.42
C THR A 146 -5.76 12.06 8.31
N ILE A 147 -4.76 11.20 8.12
CA ILE A 147 -3.50 11.22 8.86
C ILE A 147 -2.33 11.83 8.06
N LYS A 148 -2.47 11.94 6.73
CA LYS A 148 -1.48 12.54 5.81
C LYS A 148 -2.15 13.41 4.74
N PRO A 149 -2.54 14.66 5.06
CA PRO A 149 -3.25 15.53 4.13
C PRO A 149 -2.49 15.81 2.82
N GLU A 150 -1.16 15.77 2.85
CA GLU A 150 -0.30 16.01 1.68
C GLU A 150 -0.25 14.85 0.70
N ALA A 151 -0.81 13.67 1.03
CA ALA A 151 -0.81 12.50 0.17
C ALA A 151 -1.39 12.80 -1.22
N LYS A 152 -0.70 12.33 -2.26
CA LYS A 152 -1.09 12.49 -3.67
C LYS A 152 -1.45 11.14 -4.28
N ARG A 153 -2.54 11.13 -5.06
CA ARG A 153 -2.97 9.97 -5.83
C ARG A 153 -2.06 9.80 -7.03
N LEU A 154 -1.47 8.62 -7.17
CA LEU A 154 -0.79 8.23 -8.40
C LEU A 154 -1.85 7.90 -9.46
N GLN A 155 -2.17 8.88 -10.32
CA GLN A 155 -3.20 8.74 -11.34
C GLN A 155 -2.68 7.86 -12.50
N LYS A 156 -2.86 6.55 -12.38
CA LYS A 156 -2.48 5.58 -13.43
C LYS A 156 -3.71 4.86 -13.97
N SER A 157 -4.14 5.28 -15.15
CA SER A 157 -4.98 4.45 -16.03
C SER A 157 -4.07 3.86 -17.10
N ILE A 158 -3.98 2.54 -17.16
CA ILE A 158 -3.20 1.82 -18.17
C ILE A 158 -4.10 1.56 -19.37
N GLN A 159 -3.60 1.77 -20.58
CA GLN A 159 -4.35 1.39 -21.78
C GLN A 159 -4.17 -0.08 -22.06
N LEU A 160 -5.27 -0.80 -22.30
CA LEU A 160 -5.24 -2.16 -22.80
C LEU A 160 -5.11 -2.09 -24.33
N LEU A 161 -3.97 -2.50 -24.86
CA LEU A 161 -3.66 -2.45 -26.29
C LEU A 161 -3.64 -3.85 -26.89
N CYS A 162 -4.07 -3.98 -28.15
CA CYS A 162 -3.96 -5.23 -28.91
C CYS A 162 -2.48 -5.53 -29.20
N PRO A 163 -1.96 -6.73 -28.88
CA PRO A 163 -0.54 -7.05 -29.09
C PRO A 163 -0.15 -7.15 -30.58
N LYS A 164 -1.12 -7.24 -31.50
CA LYS A 164 -0.87 -7.35 -32.95
C LYS A 164 -0.86 -6.00 -33.67
N CYS A 165 -1.83 -5.15 -33.38
CA CYS A 165 -2.05 -3.90 -34.13
C CYS A 165 -2.00 -2.64 -33.26
N ASN A 166 -1.72 -2.77 -31.97
CA ASN A 166 -1.67 -1.70 -30.98
C ASN A 166 -2.97 -0.90 -30.81
N ALA A 167 -4.09 -1.36 -31.38
CA ALA A 167 -5.39 -0.74 -31.20
C ALA A 167 -5.79 -0.76 -29.72
N LYS A 168 -6.29 0.36 -29.20
CA LYS A 168 -6.81 0.45 -27.83
C LYS A 168 -8.09 -0.36 -27.69
N LEU A 169 -8.00 -1.44 -26.93
CA LEU A 169 -9.12 -2.33 -26.59
C LEU A 169 -9.86 -1.86 -25.33
N GLY A 170 -9.19 -1.08 -24.48
CA GLY A 170 -9.77 -0.65 -23.22
C GLY A 170 -8.79 0.03 -22.29
N SER A 171 -9.07 -0.06 -21.00
CA SER A 171 -8.25 0.49 -19.92
C SER A 171 -8.23 -0.46 -18.72
N PHE A 172 -7.14 -0.38 -17.97
CA PHE A 172 -7.03 -0.92 -16.64
C PHE A 172 -6.83 0.23 -15.67
N ASN A 173 -7.55 0.18 -14.56
CA ASN A 173 -7.44 1.15 -13.50
C ASN A 173 -7.29 0.42 -12.17
N TRP A 174 -6.11 0.60 -11.57
CA TRP A 174 -5.74 -0.14 -10.37
C TRP A 174 -6.55 0.25 -9.15
N TYR A 175 -6.99 1.51 -9.05
CA TYR A 175 -7.86 1.97 -7.98
C TYR A 175 -9.35 1.70 -8.25
N GLY A 176 -9.66 1.20 -9.43
CA GLY A 176 -11.01 0.85 -9.82
C GLY A 176 -11.73 1.92 -10.62
N GLU A 177 -12.85 1.49 -11.21
CA GLU A 177 -13.74 2.32 -12.02
C GLU A 177 -15.19 1.91 -11.81
N GLN A 178 -16.07 2.85 -12.13
CA GLN A 178 -17.51 2.63 -12.09
C GLN A 178 -17.95 1.92 -13.36
N CYS A 179 -18.50 0.73 -13.21
CA CYS A 179 -19.15 0.02 -14.31
C CYS A 179 -20.35 0.82 -14.80
N SER A 180 -20.73 0.64 -16.07
CA SER A 180 -21.95 1.21 -16.67
C SER A 180 -23.25 0.95 -15.87
N CYS A 181 -23.29 -0.08 -15.02
CA CYS A 181 -24.41 -0.34 -14.11
C CYS A 181 -24.36 0.46 -12.79
N GLY A 182 -23.36 1.32 -12.61
CA GLY A 182 -23.12 2.10 -11.38
C GLY A 182 -22.28 1.39 -10.32
N ARG A 183 -21.98 0.09 -10.47
CA ARG A 183 -21.18 -0.68 -9.50
C ARG A 183 -19.70 -0.31 -9.60
N TRP A 184 -19.06 -0.02 -8.46
CA TRP A 184 -17.62 0.16 -8.37
C TRP A 184 -16.89 -1.19 -8.46
N ILE A 185 -15.89 -1.28 -9.32
CA ILE A 185 -15.06 -2.48 -9.53
C ILE A 185 -13.62 -2.11 -9.20
N THR A 186 -12.95 -2.84 -8.31
CA THR A 186 -11.56 -2.57 -7.92
C THR A 186 -10.76 -3.87 -7.73
N PRO A 187 -9.62 -4.03 -8.41
CA PRO A 187 -9.16 -3.21 -9.55
C PRO A 187 -10.10 -3.38 -10.76
N ALA A 188 -10.14 -2.41 -11.67
CA ALA A 188 -11.03 -2.46 -12.83
C ALA A 188 -10.27 -2.70 -14.13
N PHE A 189 -10.76 -3.66 -14.92
CA PHE A 189 -10.48 -3.74 -16.34
C PHE A 189 -11.75 -3.34 -17.09
N GLN A 190 -11.62 -2.40 -18.02
CA GLN A 190 -12.67 -2.01 -18.93
C GLN A 190 -12.25 -2.43 -20.34
N ILE A 191 -13.08 -3.22 -21.01
CA ILE A 191 -12.91 -3.55 -22.43
C ILE A 191 -14.07 -2.91 -23.20
N HIS A 192 -13.74 -2.16 -24.24
CA HIS A 192 -14.73 -1.51 -25.07
C HIS A 192 -15.37 -2.55 -26.00
N LYS A 193 -16.66 -2.85 -25.79
CA LYS A 193 -17.41 -3.84 -26.59
C LYS A 193 -17.36 -3.57 -28.10
N ASN A 194 -17.26 -2.31 -28.52
CA ASN A 194 -17.15 -1.95 -29.94
C ASN A 194 -15.76 -2.22 -30.55
N ARG A 195 -14.80 -2.71 -29.76
CA ARG A 195 -13.41 -2.98 -30.17
C ARG A 195 -13.06 -4.48 -30.12
N VAL A 196 -13.95 -5.32 -29.61
CA VAL A 196 -13.73 -6.76 -29.42
C VAL A 196 -15.00 -7.56 -29.70
N ASP A 197 -14.87 -8.78 -30.21
CA ASP A 197 -15.97 -9.72 -30.37
C ASP A 197 -15.96 -10.76 -29.24
N GLU A 198 -17.14 -11.16 -28.75
CA GLU A 198 -17.28 -12.24 -27.77
C GLU A 198 -17.31 -13.58 -28.48
N MET A 199 -16.26 -14.38 -28.31
CA MET A 199 -16.19 -15.74 -28.84
C MET A 199 -16.77 -16.74 -27.84
N LYS A 200 -17.90 -17.36 -28.18
CA LYS A 200 -18.43 -18.50 -27.42
C LYS A 200 -17.63 -19.75 -27.78
N MET A 201 -16.88 -20.29 -26.83
CA MET A 201 -16.22 -21.58 -26.98
C MET A 201 -17.30 -22.67 -27.14
N LEU A 202 -17.42 -23.25 -28.32
CA LEU A 202 -18.29 -24.41 -28.52
C LEU A 202 -17.68 -25.62 -27.80
N PRO A 203 -18.49 -26.47 -27.14
CA PRO A 203 -17.99 -27.69 -26.53
C PRO A 203 -17.34 -28.57 -27.60
N VAL A 204 -16.11 -29.00 -27.35
CA VAL A 204 -15.40 -29.93 -28.21
C VAL A 204 -16.16 -31.26 -28.18
N LEU A 205 -16.94 -31.53 -29.24
CA LEU A 205 -17.53 -32.84 -29.50
C LEU A 205 -16.41 -33.82 -29.83
N GLY A 206 -15.86 -34.49 -28.81
CA GLY A 206 -14.81 -35.48 -29.04
C GLY A 206 -14.02 -35.93 -27.81
N SER A 207 -14.68 -36.35 -26.74
CA SER A 207 -14.08 -37.28 -25.79
C SER A 207 -15.01 -38.50 -25.71
N GLN A 208 -14.74 -39.48 -26.57
CA GLN A 208 -15.34 -40.80 -26.44
C GLN A 208 -14.69 -41.45 -25.22
N THR A 209 -15.40 -41.48 -24.10
CA THR A 209 -15.09 -42.42 -23.03
C THR A 209 -15.42 -43.82 -23.53
N ARG A 210 -14.40 -44.59 -23.90
CA ARG A 210 -14.52 -46.05 -24.00
C ARG A 210 -14.88 -46.57 -22.62
N LYS A 211 -16.14 -46.97 -22.42
CA LYS A 211 -16.52 -47.83 -21.30
C LYS A 211 -15.98 -49.23 -21.57
N ILE A 212 -15.22 -49.74 -20.60
CA ILE A 212 -14.85 -51.16 -20.44
C ILE A 212 -16.10 -51.92 -20.00
#